data_AF-A0A932V8U7-F1
#
_entry.id   AF-A0A932V8U7-F1
#
_cell.length_a   1.000
_cell.length_b   1.000
_cell.length_c   1.000
_cell.angle_alpha   90.00
_cell.angle_beta   90.00
_cell.angle_gamma   90.00
#
_symmetry.space_group_name_H-M   'P 1'
#
loop_
_entity.id
_entity.type
_entity.pdbx_description
1 polymer ?
#
loop_
_entity_poly.entity_id
_entity_poly.type
_entity_poly.pdbx_seq_one_letter_code
_entity_poly.pdbx_strand_id
1 'polypeptide(L)' 'DEKTCRVVSLCAIDNLMKGAAGSAVQAMNVMCGLDERAGLEFSGLHPV' A
#
# COMPACT_ATOMS: atom_id res chain seq x y z
N ASP A 1 32.26 -10.07 10.18
CA ASP A 1 32.35 -9.39 8.88
C ASP A 1 32.00 -7.92 9.08
N GLU A 2 32.97 -7.10 9.50
CA GLU A 2 32.77 -5.70 9.92
C GLU A 2 32.72 -4.71 8.74
N LYS A 3 32.32 -5.13 7.54
CA LYS A 3 32.31 -4.26 6.33
C LYS A 3 31.11 -4.41 5.40
N THR A 4 30.00 -4.99 5.83
CA THR A 4 28.79 -4.93 5.00
C THR A 4 27.96 -3.71 5.39
N CYS A 5 28.17 -2.59 4.69
CA CYS A 5 27.24 -1.45 4.63
C CYS A 5 25.94 -1.86 3.89
N ARG A 6 25.36 -3.01 4.25
CA ARG A 6 24.25 -3.65 3.55
C ARG A 6 22.94 -3.29 4.24
N VAL A 7 22.05 -2.66 3.49
CA VAL A 7 20.67 -2.43 3.91
C VAL A 7 19.78 -3.47 3.24
N VAL A 8 18.89 -4.10 4.02
CA VAL A 8 17.83 -4.99 3.53
C VAL A 8 16.49 -4.32 3.84
N SER A 9 15.67 -4.10 2.81
CA SER A 9 14.31 -3.57 2.93
C SER A 9 13.31 -4.62 2.45
N LEU A 10 12.23 -4.81 3.20
CA LEU A 10 11.17 -5.76 2.91
C LEU A 10 9.84 -5.01 2.81
N CYS A 11 8.97 -5.47 1.92
CA CYS A 11 7.63 -4.92 1.71
C CYS A 11 6.65 -6.07 1.47
N ALA A 12 5.45 -5.93 2.03
CA ALA A 12 4.32 -6.81 1.76
C ALA A 12 3.10 -5.96 1.43
N ILE A 13 2.47 -6.25 0.29
CA ILE A 13 1.25 -5.60 -0.17
C ILE A 13 0.33 -6.63 -0.81
N ASP A 14 -0.97 -6.34 -0.82
CA ASP A 14 -1.89 -6.99 -1.75
C ASP A 14 -1.60 -6.46 -3.17
N ASN A 15 -1.31 -7.38 -4.09
CA ASN A 15 -0.89 -7.05 -5.45
C ASN A 15 -2.03 -6.49 -6.32
N LEU A 16 -3.29 -6.78 -6.01
CA LEU A 16 -4.44 -6.28 -6.76
C LEU A 16 -5.05 -5.03 -6.11
N MET A 17 -4.96 -4.90 -4.78
CA MET A 17 -5.34 -3.68 -4.08
C MET A 17 -4.21 -2.64 -4.21
N LYS A 18 -3.27 -2.57 -3.25
CA LYS A 18 -2.22 -1.55 -3.28
C LYS A 18 -1.29 -1.70 -4.48
N GLY A 19 -1.10 -2.91 -5.02
CA GLY A 19 -0.31 -3.14 -6.23
C GLY A 19 -0.98 -2.73 -7.55
N ALA A 20 -2.30 -2.51 -7.56
CA ALA A 20 -3.04 -2.14 -8.77
C ALA A 20 -4.24 -1.23 -8.49
N ALA A 21 -5.45 -1.79 -8.38
CA ALA A 21 -6.71 -1.05 -8.39
C ALA A 21 -6.84 -0.08 -7.21
N GLY A 22 -6.37 -0.47 -6.02
CA GLY A 22 -6.38 0.39 -4.84
C GLY A 22 -5.52 1.64 -5.02
N SER A 23 -4.34 1.52 -5.63
CA SER A 23 -3.50 2.68 -5.95
C SER A 23 -4.11 3.55 -7.06
N ALA A 24 -4.79 2.95 -8.04
CA ALA A 24 -5.51 3.70 -9.07
C ALA A 24 -6.67 4.52 -8.50
N VAL A 25 -7.48 3.92 -7.60
CA VAL A 25 -8.56 4.60 -6.89
C VAL A 25 -7.99 5.70 -5.98
N GLN A 26 -6.90 5.42 -5.27
CA GLN A 26 -6.28 6.42 -4.40
C GLN A 26 -5.81 7.65 -5.19
N ALA A 27 -5.15 7.44 -6.33
CA ALA A 27 -4.74 8.52 -7.22
C ALA A 27 -5.94 9.28 -7.82
N MET A 28 -7.01 8.56 -8.20
CA MET A 28 -8.26 9.17 -8.64
C MET A 28 -8.89 10.03 -7.55
N ASN A 29 -8.94 9.56 -6.31
CA ASN A 29 -9.50 10.30 -5.18
C ASN A 29 -8.78 11.65 -5.05
N VAL A 30 -7.45 11.64 -5.06
CA VAL A 30 -6.64 12.88 -5.05
C VAL A 30 -6.93 13.76 -6.25
N MET A 31 -6.95 13.20 -7.46
CA MET A 31 -7.23 13.95 -8.70
C MET A 31 -8.61 14.63 -8.69
N CYS A 32 -9.61 13.97 -8.09
CA CYS A 32 -10.98 14.46 -8.00
C CYS A 32 -11.25 15.31 -6.74
N GLY A 33 -10.25 15.55 -5.88
CA GLY A 33 -10.40 16.30 -4.64
C GLY A 33 -11.25 15.60 -3.58
N LEU A 34 -11.34 14.26 -3.65
CA LEU A 34 -11.99 13.42 -2.66
C LEU A 34 -11.02 13.10 -1.50
N ASP A 35 -11.55 12.58 -0.39
CA ASP A 35 -10.71 11.96 0.63
C ASP A 35 -9.91 10.81 -0.02
N GLU A 36 -8.59 10.86 0.11
CA GLU A 36 -7.68 9.87 -0.46
C GLU A 36 -8.05 8.43 -0.04
N ARG A 37 -8.61 8.26 1.16
CA ARG A 37 -8.98 6.96 1.75
C ARG A 37 -10.37 6.49 1.35
N ALA A 38 -11.17 7.31 0.66
CA ALA A 38 -12.53 6.96 0.29
C ALA A 38 -12.57 5.64 -0.51
N GLY A 39 -13.24 4.63 0.05
CA GLY A 39 -13.36 3.29 -0.54
C GLY A 39 -12.14 2.38 -0.35
N LEU A 40 -11.17 2.78 0.49
CA LEU A 40 -9.91 2.09 0.77
C LEU A 40 -9.69 1.87 2.28
N GLU A 41 -10.76 1.79 3.08
CA GLU A 41 -10.69 1.76 4.55
C GLU A 41 -10.49 0.34 5.14
N PHE A 42 -10.55 -0.69 4.30
CA PHE A 42 -10.40 -2.08 4.73
C PHE A 42 -8.99 -2.35 5.29
N SER A 43 -8.94 -2.82 6.55
CA SER A 43 -7.68 -2.98 7.30
C SER A 43 -7.02 -4.36 7.16
N GLY A 44 -7.61 -5.27 6.38
CA GLY A 44 -7.16 -6.66 6.27
C GLY A 44 -7.82 -7.59 7.30
N LEU A 45 -7.47 -8.88 7.23
CA LEU A 45 -7.97 -9.92 8.13
C LEU A 45 -6.82 -10.52 8.94
N HIS A 46 -7.09 -10.81 10.20
CA HIS A 46 -6.27 -11.68 11.04
C HIS A 46 -7.11 -12.93 11.37
N PRO A 47 -6.56 -14.16 11.28
CA PRO A 47 -7.27 -15.37 11.71
C PRO A 47 -7.73 -15.26 13.18
N VAL A 48 -8.97 -15.62 13.48
CA VAL A 48 -9.46 -15.65 14.88
C VAL A 48 -8.97 -16.88 15.64
#